data_AF-A0A7W1GZT1-F1
#
_entry.id   AF-A0A7W1GZT1-F1
#
_cell.length_a   1.000
_cell.length_b   1.000
_cell.length_c   1.000
_cell.angle_alpha   90.00
_cell.angle_beta   90.00
_cell.angle_gamma   90.00
#
_symmetry.space_group_name_H-M   'P 1'
#
loop_
_entity.id
_entity.type
_entity.pdbx_description
1 polymer ?
#
loop_
_entity_poly.entity_id
_entity_poly.type
_entity_poly.pdbx_seq_one_letter_code
_entity_poly.pdbx_strand_id
1 'polypeptide(L)'
;MMRGFLGWWSRWVARWRRVSGRAAVSSHATGDSLMVTAPVAPGMGAAPMLDCESVMRQLWDYLDGELTPDRMVAIRAHVEMCTRCYPQCEFERSFLDAVATSAREHPALDSLRAKVGEALVARGLQQE
;
A
#
# COMPACT_ATOMS: atom_id res chain seq x y z
N MET A 1 -19.32 10.97 -8.94
CA MET A 1 -18.22 10.15 -9.48
C MET A 1 -17.50 9.44 -8.32
N MET A 2 -18.22 8.59 -7.57
CA MET A 2 -17.71 7.79 -6.44
C MET A 2 -18.38 6.41 -6.46
N ARG A 3 -18.38 5.77 -7.63
CA ARG A 3 -18.78 4.37 -7.82
C ARG A 3 -17.53 3.65 -8.28
N GLY A 4 -16.85 2.98 -7.36
CA GLY A 4 -15.58 2.33 -7.69
C GLY A 4 -14.76 1.93 -6.48
N PHE A 5 -14.81 2.70 -5.39
CA PHE A 5 -13.84 2.58 -4.29
C PHE A 5 -13.74 1.16 -3.71
N LEU A 6 -14.87 0.48 -3.45
CA LEU A 6 -14.87 -0.87 -2.85
C LEU A 6 -14.57 -1.99 -3.86
N GLY A 7 -14.98 -1.85 -5.12
CA GLY A 7 -14.73 -2.86 -6.17
C GLY A 7 -13.33 -2.75 -6.79
N TRP A 8 -12.80 -1.53 -6.84
CA TRP A 8 -11.42 -1.21 -7.17
C TRP A 8 -10.49 -1.73 -6.07
N TRP A 9 -10.77 -1.46 -4.79
CA TRP A 9 -9.96 -1.90 -3.64
C TRP A 9 -9.86 -3.43 -3.52
N SER A 10 -10.96 -4.18 -3.65
CA SER A 10 -10.92 -5.65 -3.58
C SER A 10 -10.16 -6.30 -4.75
N ARG A 11 -10.31 -5.76 -5.97
CA ARG A 11 -9.53 -6.20 -7.15
C ARG A 11 -8.06 -5.78 -7.06
N TRP A 12 -7.79 -4.65 -6.42
CA TRP A 12 -6.47 -4.13 -6.13
C TRP A 12 -5.73 -5.01 -5.12
N VAL A 13 -6.34 -5.37 -3.98
CA VAL A 13 -5.78 -6.32 -2.99
C VAL A 13 -5.49 -7.70 -3.62
N ALA A 14 -6.41 -8.21 -4.46
CA ALA A 14 -6.25 -9.51 -5.12
C ALA A 14 -5.16 -9.49 -6.21
N ARG A 15 -5.05 -8.41 -6.99
CA ARG A 15 -3.97 -8.18 -7.97
C ARG A 15 -2.63 -7.96 -7.28
N TRP A 16 -2.61 -7.26 -6.16
CA TRP A 16 -1.42 -6.96 -5.38
C TRP A 16 -0.79 -8.22 -4.80
N ARG A 17 -1.57 -9.17 -4.22
CA ARG A 17 -1.07 -10.49 -3.79
C ARG A 17 -0.36 -11.31 -4.88
N ARG A 18 -0.74 -11.14 -6.15
CA ARG A 18 -0.11 -11.83 -7.28
C ARG A 18 1.23 -11.18 -7.68
N VAL A 19 1.37 -9.87 -7.46
CA VAL A 19 2.54 -9.08 -7.85
C VAL A 19 3.60 -9.03 -6.73
N SER A 20 3.19 -9.09 -5.46
CA SER A 20 4.11 -8.95 -4.31
C SER A 20 4.84 -10.22 -3.91
N GLY A 21 4.52 -11.38 -4.49
CA GLY A 21 5.36 -12.59 -4.49
C GLY A 21 6.19 -12.81 -3.21
N ARG A 22 5.56 -12.95 -2.04
CA ARG A 22 6.25 -13.39 -0.82
C ARG A 22 5.36 -14.27 0.05
N ALA A 23 5.86 -15.47 0.32
CA ALA A 23 5.42 -16.33 1.40
C ALA A 23 5.74 -15.65 2.74
N ALA A 24 4.84 -15.83 3.72
CA ALA A 24 4.93 -15.27 5.06
C ALA A 24 6.37 -15.32 5.61
N VAL A 25 6.99 -14.15 5.80
CA VAL A 25 8.16 -14.03 6.66
C VAL A 25 7.66 -13.74 8.05
N SER A 26 7.62 -14.78 8.89
CA SER A 26 7.53 -14.58 10.33
C SER A 26 8.88 -14.08 10.81
N SER A 27 8.93 -12.87 11.37
CA SER A 27 10.07 -12.42 12.14
C SER A 27 9.60 -11.91 13.49
N HIS A 28 9.68 -12.81 14.48
CA HIS A 28 9.81 -12.42 15.88
C HIS A 28 11.24 -11.92 16.09
N ALA A 29 11.39 -10.72 16.68
CA ALA A 29 12.37 -10.44 17.72
C ALA A 29 12.19 -9.01 18.24
N THR A 30 11.84 -8.92 19.52
CA THR A 30 11.99 -7.77 20.41
C THR A 30 13.45 -7.34 20.53
N GLY A 31 13.72 -6.04 20.60
CA GLY A 31 15.05 -5.57 21.00
C GLY A 31 15.30 -4.08 20.83
N ASP A 32 15.02 -3.36 21.91
CA ASP A 32 15.73 -2.18 22.43
C ASP A 32 15.69 -0.86 21.64
N SER A 33 15.09 0.13 22.30
CA SER A 33 14.97 1.51 21.86
C SER A 33 16.13 2.31 22.41
N LEU A 34 17.12 2.61 21.58
CA LEU A 34 18.09 3.67 21.85
C LEU A 34 17.97 4.75 20.79
N MET A 35 17.73 5.95 21.30
CA MET A 35 17.58 7.19 20.58
C MET A 35 18.88 7.54 19.84
N VAL A 36 18.81 7.79 18.53
CA VAL A 36 19.88 8.49 17.80
C VAL A 36 19.26 9.68 17.09
N THR A 37 19.50 10.88 17.63
CA THR A 37 19.43 12.13 16.89
C THR A 37 20.80 12.36 16.25
N ALA A 38 20.89 12.14 14.94
CA ALA A 38 22.08 12.50 14.15
C ALA A 38 21.69 13.56 13.10
N PRO A 39 22.49 14.62 12.89
CA PRO A 39 22.22 15.61 11.86
C PRO A 39 22.48 15.01 10.47
N VAL A 40 21.47 15.08 9.59
CA VAL A 40 21.60 14.72 8.17
C VAL A 40 22.46 15.77 7.46
N ALA A 41 23.61 15.34 6.93
CA ALA A 41 24.37 16.09 5.93
C ALA A 41 23.92 15.67 4.51
N PRO A 42 24.01 16.56 3.51
CA PRO A 42 23.42 16.34 2.18
C PRO A 42 24.34 15.50 1.27
N GLY A 43 23.70 14.93 0.25
CA GLY A 43 24.14 13.75 -0.48
C GLY A 43 25.21 13.94 -1.57
N MET A 44 25.64 12.80 -2.11
CA MET A 44 26.32 12.65 -3.39
C MET A 44 26.27 11.17 -3.82
N GLY A 45 25.78 10.83 -5.03
CA GLY A 45 25.80 9.42 -5.49
C GLY A 45 25.09 8.92 -6.76
N ALA A 46 24.85 9.72 -7.80
CA ALA A 46 24.61 9.33 -9.21
C ALA A 46 23.36 8.48 -9.64
N ALA A 47 22.88 8.77 -10.87
CA ALA A 47 21.49 8.70 -11.40
C ALA A 47 20.66 9.90 -10.93
N PRO A 48 19.54 10.33 -11.57
CA PRO A 48 18.63 11.30 -10.94
C PRO A 48 18.03 10.60 -9.71
N MET A 49 18.82 10.54 -8.65
CA MET A 49 18.54 9.82 -7.42
C MET A 49 17.36 10.53 -6.82
N LEU A 50 16.20 9.90 -6.91
CA LEU A 50 15.08 10.35 -6.13
C LEU A 50 15.57 10.45 -4.69
N ASP A 51 15.48 11.64 -4.13
CA ASP A 51 15.79 11.80 -2.72
C ASP A 51 14.76 11.04 -1.89
N CYS A 52 15.16 10.64 -0.69
CA CYS A 52 14.28 9.83 0.16
C CYS A 52 12.98 10.56 0.48
N GLU A 53 12.97 11.90 0.55
CA GLU A 53 11.76 12.67 0.85
C GLU A 53 10.74 12.58 -0.29
N SER A 54 11.23 12.70 -1.53
CA SER A 54 10.45 12.56 -2.76
C SER A 54 9.84 11.17 -2.88
N VAL A 55 10.62 10.14 -2.55
CA VAL A 55 10.13 8.74 -2.47
C VAL A 55 9.05 8.61 -1.42
N MET A 56 9.31 9.10 -0.19
CA MET A 56 8.36 9.00 0.91
C MET A 56 7.03 9.71 0.63
N ARG A 57 7.07 10.86 -0.05
CA ARG A 57 5.87 11.62 -0.41
C ARG A 57 4.98 10.89 -1.43
N GLN A 58 5.60 10.06 -2.27
CA GLN A 58 4.94 9.30 -3.35
C GLN A 58 4.77 7.82 -3.01
N LEU A 59 5.04 7.42 -1.77
CA LEU A 59 5.12 6.01 -1.43
C LEU A 59 3.77 5.30 -1.55
N TRP A 60 2.68 5.97 -1.14
CA TRP A 60 1.32 5.48 -1.32
C TRP A 60 0.91 5.42 -2.78
N ASP A 61 1.14 6.47 -3.56
CA ASP A 61 0.88 6.45 -5.01
C ASP A 61 1.66 5.32 -5.73
N TYR A 62 2.88 5.04 -5.26
CA TYR A 62 3.70 3.91 -5.73
C TYR A 62 3.09 2.56 -5.33
N LEU A 63 2.63 2.40 -4.09
CA LEU A 63 1.97 1.18 -3.62
C LEU A 63 0.64 0.95 -4.35
N ASP A 64 -0.08 2.02 -4.67
CA ASP A 64 -1.35 2.00 -5.38
C ASP A 64 -1.15 1.77 -6.89
N GLY A 65 0.05 2.04 -7.40
CA GLY A 65 0.40 1.91 -8.81
C GLY A 65 -0.15 3.04 -9.67
N GLU A 66 -0.33 4.22 -9.08
CA GLU A 66 -0.92 5.41 -9.71
C GLU A 66 0.11 6.37 -10.32
N LEU A 67 1.38 6.03 -10.21
CA LEU A 67 2.47 6.80 -10.80
C LEU A 67 2.71 6.41 -12.26
N THR A 68 3.39 7.30 -13.00
CA THR A 68 3.83 6.99 -14.36
C THR A 68 4.79 5.78 -14.38
N PRO A 69 4.86 5.01 -15.48
CA PRO A 69 5.75 3.84 -15.56
C PRO A 69 7.21 4.15 -15.20
N ASP A 70 7.74 5.26 -15.70
CA ASP A 70 9.10 5.69 -15.41
C ASP A 70 9.29 5.99 -13.91
N ARG A 71 8.28 6.58 -13.29
CA ARG A 71 8.31 6.91 -11.86
C ARG A 71 8.20 5.66 -10.99
N MET A 72 7.38 4.69 -11.39
CA MET A 72 7.31 3.38 -10.74
C MET A 72 8.67 2.67 -10.75
N VAL A 73 9.39 2.70 -11.87
CA VAL A 73 10.73 2.11 -11.98
C VAL A 73 11.73 2.85 -11.10
N ALA A 74 11.72 4.18 -11.12
CA ALA A 74 12.66 4.98 -10.34
C ALA A 74 12.47 4.83 -8.82
N ILE A 75 11.23 4.80 -8.33
CA ILE A 75 10.94 4.58 -6.91
C ILE A 75 11.30 3.17 -6.48
N ARG A 76 10.97 2.16 -7.30
CA ARG A 76 11.36 0.76 -7.04
C ARG A 76 12.87 0.63 -6.86
N ALA A 77 13.65 1.14 -7.81
CA ALA A 77 15.11 1.08 -7.75
C ALA A 77 15.66 1.75 -6.47
N HIS A 78 15.10 2.90 -6.08
CA HIS A 78 15.50 3.56 -4.84
C HIS A 78 15.16 2.71 -3.60
N VAL A 79 13.93 2.21 -3.49
CA VAL A 79 13.48 1.43 -2.32
C VAL A 79 14.29 0.14 -2.17
N GLU A 80 14.65 -0.52 -3.27
CA GLU A 80 15.45 -1.76 -3.25
C GLU A 80 16.91 -1.53 -2.79
N MET A 81 17.45 -0.32 -2.97
CA MET A 81 18.85 0.00 -2.67
C MET A 81 19.02 0.84 -1.39
N CYS A 82 17.96 1.48 -0.90
CA CYS A 82 18.01 2.43 0.21
C CYS A 82 17.59 1.78 1.54
N THR A 83 18.55 1.70 2.48
CA THR A 83 18.36 1.15 3.82
C THR A 83 17.32 1.90 4.67
N ARG A 84 17.02 3.17 4.33
CA ARG A 84 15.99 3.97 5.02
C ARG A 84 14.59 3.75 4.43
N CYS A 85 14.46 3.69 3.11
CA CYS A 85 13.16 3.64 2.44
C CYS A 85 12.61 2.21 2.36
N TYR A 86 13.48 1.20 2.28
CA TYR A 86 13.08 -0.21 2.28
C TYR A 86 12.18 -0.60 3.46
N PRO A 87 12.59 -0.41 4.74
CA PRO A 87 11.78 -0.85 5.88
C PRO A 87 10.43 -0.12 5.96
N GLN A 88 10.39 1.15 5.55
CA GLN A 88 9.16 1.92 5.55
C GLN A 88 8.18 1.40 4.49
N CYS A 89 8.67 1.09 3.29
CA CYS A 89 7.85 0.48 2.25
C CYS A 89 7.34 -0.91 2.67
N GLU A 90 8.17 -1.73 3.32
CA GLU A 90 7.75 -3.03 3.87
C GLU A 90 6.71 -2.91 4.98
N PHE A 91 6.82 -1.91 5.85
CA PHE A 91 5.83 -1.63 6.88
C PHE A 91 4.46 -1.29 6.25
N GLU A 92 4.44 -0.39 5.28
CA GLU A 92 3.19 0.02 4.62
C GLU A 92 2.55 -1.13 3.84
N ARG A 93 3.34 -1.99 3.20
CA ARG A 93 2.85 -3.24 2.60
C ARG A 93 2.22 -4.16 3.66
N SER A 94 2.88 -4.35 4.79
CA SER A 94 2.38 -5.19 5.88
C SER A 94 1.09 -4.62 6.49
N PHE A 95 0.99 -3.30 6.60
CA PHE A 95 -0.21 -2.61 7.04
C PHE A 95 -1.39 -2.86 6.09
N LEU A 96 -1.17 -2.72 4.78
CA LEU A 96 -2.19 -3.02 3.77
C LEU A 96 -2.67 -4.48 3.83
N ASP A 97 -1.76 -5.42 4.07
CA ASP A 97 -2.10 -6.83 4.26
C ASP A 97 -2.94 -7.08 5.51
N ALA A 98 -2.64 -6.40 6.62
CA ALA A 98 -3.40 -6.49 7.86
C ALA A 98 -4.82 -5.95 7.67
N VAL A 99 -4.97 -4.77 7.03
CA VAL A 99 -6.27 -4.17 6.70
C VAL A 99 -7.08 -5.11 5.79
N ALA A 100 -6.45 -5.67 4.77
CA ALA A 100 -7.10 -6.63 3.87
C ALA A 100 -7.56 -7.90 4.60
N THR A 101 -6.81 -8.34 5.61
CA THR A 101 -7.14 -9.53 6.42
C THR A 101 -8.32 -9.27 7.33
N SER A 102 -8.30 -8.15 8.07
CA SER A 102 -9.44 -7.74 8.90
C SER A 102 -10.73 -7.64 8.09
N ALA A 103 -10.69 -7.08 6.88
CA ALA A 103 -11.87 -6.98 6.02
C ALA A 103 -12.50 -8.35 5.67
N ARG A 104 -11.69 -9.41 5.56
CA ARG A 104 -12.18 -10.78 5.29
C ARG A 104 -12.76 -11.46 6.53
N GLU A 105 -12.24 -11.14 7.71
CA GLU A 105 -12.68 -11.71 8.98
C GLU A 105 -14.01 -11.13 9.48
N HIS A 106 -14.57 -10.14 8.77
CA HIS A 106 -15.87 -9.53 9.04
C HIS A 106 -16.92 -9.85 7.96
N PRO A 107 -17.35 -11.12 7.80
CA PRO A 107 -18.35 -11.55 6.80
C PRO A 107 -19.73 -10.92 7.01
N ALA A 108 -19.99 -10.27 8.16
CA ALA A 108 -21.19 -9.47 8.38
C ALA A 108 -21.37 -8.35 7.32
N LEU A 109 -20.28 -7.91 6.69
CA LEU A 109 -20.31 -6.92 5.60
C LEU A 109 -21.04 -7.42 4.35
N ASP A 110 -21.05 -8.72 4.07
CA ASP A 110 -21.72 -9.27 2.89
C ASP A 110 -23.24 -9.18 3.03
N SER A 111 -23.75 -9.51 4.23
CA SER A 111 -25.17 -9.34 4.55
C SER A 111 -25.62 -7.88 4.50
N LEU A 112 -24.74 -6.95 4.89
CA LEU A 112 -24.99 -5.51 4.81
C LEU A 112 -24.96 -5.02 3.35
N ARG A 113 -23.99 -5.46 2.54
CA ARG A 113 -23.91 -5.15 1.10
C ARG A 113 -25.14 -5.62 0.36
N ALA A 114 -25.62 -6.84 0.65
CA ALA A 114 -26.86 -7.36 0.06
C ALA A 114 -28.06 -6.44 0.39
N LYS A 115 -28.25 -6.10 1.66
CA LYS A 115 -29.32 -5.19 2.11
C LYS A 115 -29.24 -3.81 1.46
N VAL A 116 -28.04 -3.24 1.36
CA VAL A 116 -27.83 -1.93 0.69
C VAL A 116 -28.12 -2.05 -0.81
N GLY A 117 -27.69 -3.14 -1.45
CA GLY A 117 -27.99 -3.42 -2.86
C GLY A 117 -29.48 -3.52 -3.14
N GLU A 118 -30.21 -4.30 -2.33
CA GLU A 118 -31.67 -4.42 -2.38
C GLU A 118 -32.35 -3.05 -2.21
N ALA A 119 -31.93 -2.27 -1.21
CA ALA A 119 -32.50 -0.94 -0.96
C ALA A 119 -32.26 0.06 -2.10
N LEU A 120 -31.12 -0.04 -2.81
CA LEU A 120 -30.82 0.80 -3.96
C LEU A 120 -31.65 0.39 -5.19
N VAL A 121 -31.79 -0.92 -5.44
CA VAL A 121 -32.64 -1.46 -6.51
C VAL A 121 -34.11 -1.06 -6.30
N ALA A 122 -34.62 -1.17 -5.07
CA ALA A 122 -35.99 -0.77 -4.72
C ALA A 122 -36.27 0.72 -5.00
N ARG A 123 -35.24 1.56 -5.04
CA ARG A 123 -35.34 3.01 -5.33
C ARG A 123 -34.99 3.35 -6.78
N GLY A 124 -34.81 2.36 -7.65
CA GLY A 124 -34.51 2.54 -9.08
C GLY A 124 -33.09 3.03 -9.38
N LEU A 125 -32.17 2.96 -8.42
CA LEU A 125 -30.79 3.40 -8.59
C LEU A 125 -29.88 2.20 -8.83
N GLN A 126 -29.82 1.71 -10.08
CA GLN A 126 -28.87 0.66 -10.43
C GLN A 126 -27.44 1.21 -10.30
N GLN A 127 -26.59 0.48 -9.55
CA GLN A 127 -25.16 0.71 -9.48
C GLN A 127 -24.52 -0.01 -10.66
N GLU A 128 -24.33 0.70 -11.77
CA GLU A 128 -23.50 0.28 -12.92
C GLU A 128 -22.06 -0.02 -12.50
#